data_AF-A0A7W0QUF4-F1
#
_entry.id   AF-A0A7W0QUF4-F1
#
_cell.length_a   1.000
_cell.length_b   1.000
_cell.length_c   1.000
_cell.angle_alpha   90.00
_cell.angle_beta   90.00
_cell.angle_gamma   90.00
#
_symmetry.space_group_name_H-M   'P 1'
#
loop_
_entity.id
_entity.type
_entity.pdbx_description
1 polymer ?
#
loop_
_entity_poly.entity_id
_entity_poly.type
_entity_poly.pdbx_seq_one_letter_code
_entity_poly.pdbx_strand_id
1 'polypeptide(L)'
;MRVLATYNIKGGVGKTSTAVNLAYLSARDGARTLLWDLDPQGAASFILRIKPRVKGGGEGLVRRKSSLEAAIKGTDFDDLDLLPADFSYRNLDLLLDARKNSIAVLRRLLRPLSVDYDTIVLDCPPGISLVSESVMYAADTLLIPLIPATLSLRTFDQLTDFVGGIDDRRPSLCAFFSMVDRRKKLHRDVV
;
A
#
# COMPACT_ATOMS: atom_id res chain seq x y z
N MET A 1 0.20 14.23 -8.60
CA MET A 1 0.00 13.04 -7.76
C MET A 1 0.92 11.90 -8.18
N ARG A 2 1.79 11.43 -7.28
CA ARG A 2 2.56 10.18 -7.41
C ARG A 2 1.95 9.12 -6.49
N VAL A 3 1.85 7.88 -6.94
CA VAL A 3 1.33 6.76 -6.15
C VAL A 3 2.45 5.77 -5.84
N LEU A 4 2.83 5.68 -4.57
CA LEU A 4 3.78 4.72 -4.04
C LEU A 4 3.02 3.61 -3.34
N ALA A 5 3.48 2.37 -3.45
CA ALA A 5 2.88 1.27 -2.72
C ALA A 5 3.93 0.35 -2.12
N THR A 6 3.81 0.01 -0.84
CA THR A 6 4.69 -0.97 -0.22
C THR A 6 4.13 -2.37 -0.41
N TYR A 7 4.90 -3.26 -1.03
CA TYR A 7 4.43 -4.61 -1.34
C TYR A 7 5.49 -5.67 -1.02
N ASN A 8 5.01 -6.80 -0.48
CA ASN A 8 5.75 -8.04 -0.30
C ASN A 8 4.77 -9.15 0.11
N ILE A 9 4.89 -10.30 -0.54
CA ILE A 9 4.13 -11.53 -0.24
C ILE A 9 4.29 -11.93 1.23
N LYS A 10 5.48 -11.73 1.81
CA LYS A 10 5.76 -12.08 3.21
C LYS A 10 5.24 -11.02 4.18
N GLY A 11 4.65 -11.49 5.28
CA GLY A 11 4.38 -10.67 6.46
C GLY A 11 5.67 -10.31 7.21
N GLY A 12 5.64 -9.23 7.99
CA GLY A 12 6.72 -8.90 8.93
C GLY A 12 8.04 -8.38 8.31
N VAL A 13 8.07 -8.08 7.00
CA VAL A 13 9.29 -7.56 6.34
C VAL A 13 9.48 -6.04 6.47
N GLY A 14 8.54 -5.32 7.11
CA GLY A 14 8.62 -3.87 7.28
C GLY A 14 7.85 -3.03 6.24
N LYS A 15 6.80 -3.58 5.61
CA LYS A 15 5.91 -2.85 4.67
C LYS A 15 5.27 -1.62 5.31
N THR A 16 4.44 -1.83 6.34
CA THR A 16 3.79 -0.76 7.10
C THR A 16 4.78 0.25 7.65
N SER A 17 5.90 -0.21 8.23
CA SER A 17 6.94 0.70 8.73
C SER A 17 7.50 1.59 7.61
N THR A 18 7.73 1.01 6.42
CA THR A 18 8.16 1.77 5.24
C THR A 18 7.09 2.77 4.81
N ALA A 19 5.83 2.32 4.69
CA ALA A 19 4.72 3.15 4.24
C ALA A 19 4.51 4.37 5.14
N VAL A 20 4.43 4.15 6.45
CA VAL A 20 4.25 5.23 7.44
C VAL A 20 5.41 6.21 7.42
N ASN A 21 6.66 5.71 7.44
CA ASN A 21 7.83 6.60 7.50
C ASN A 21 8.01 7.39 6.21
N LEU A 22 7.79 6.79 5.04
CA LEU A 22 7.90 7.52 3.77
C LEU A 22 6.76 8.51 3.58
N ALA A 23 5.54 8.17 4.03
CA ALA A 23 4.44 9.13 4.02
C ALA A 23 4.74 10.34 4.91
N TYR A 24 5.26 10.09 6.12
CA TYR A 24 5.71 11.15 7.02
C TYR A 24 6.82 12.01 6.41
N LEU A 25 7.86 11.40 5.82
CA LEU A 25 8.95 12.15 5.20
C LEU A 25 8.46 12.98 4.00
N SER A 26 7.55 12.42 3.17
CA SER A 26 6.93 13.14 2.06
C SER A 26 6.15 14.38 2.54
N ALA A 27 5.33 14.22 3.57
CA ALA A 27 4.58 15.32 4.18
C ALA A 27 5.49 16.38 4.79
N ARG A 28 6.48 15.95 5.58
CA ARG A 28 7.46 16.83 6.22
C ARG A 28 8.28 17.64 5.20
N ASP A 29 8.53 17.09 4.02
CA ASP A 29 9.23 17.76 2.93
C ASP A 29 8.29 18.64 2.06
N GLY A 30 7.04 18.84 2.50
CA GLY A 30 6.07 19.82 1.97
C GLY A 30 5.06 19.29 0.96
N ALA A 31 4.99 17.98 0.73
CA ALA A 31 4.00 17.40 -0.17
C ALA A 31 2.70 17.06 0.55
N ARG A 32 1.54 17.45 0.02
CA ARG A 32 0.24 16.99 0.53
C ARG A 32 0.14 15.48 0.34
N THR A 33 0.21 14.74 1.44
CA THR A 33 0.43 13.30 1.43
C THR A 33 -0.74 12.56 2.06
N LEU A 34 -1.25 11.55 1.36
CA LEU A 34 -2.23 10.60 1.89
C LEU A 34 -1.57 9.23 2.08
N LEU A 35 -1.60 8.70 3.30
CA LEU A 35 -1.36 7.28 3.55
C LEU A 35 -2.69 6.53 3.48
N TRP A 36 -2.75 5.44 2.75
CA TRP A 36 -3.91 4.54 2.72
C TRP A 36 -3.51 3.17 3.27
N ASP A 37 -4.06 2.83 4.42
CA ASP A 37 -3.89 1.53 5.06
C ASP A 37 -4.84 0.51 4.43
N LEU A 38 -4.35 -0.33 3.52
CA LEU A 38 -5.14 -1.35 2.82
C LEU A 38 -5.11 -2.70 3.55
N ASP A 39 -4.29 -2.85 4.60
CA ASP A 39 -4.24 -4.08 5.38
C ASP A 39 -5.39 -4.10 6.39
N PRO A 40 -6.32 -5.08 6.34
CA PRO A 40 -7.41 -5.18 7.32
C PRO A 40 -6.96 -5.30 8.79
N GLN A 41 -5.69 -5.61 9.05
CA GLN A 41 -5.11 -5.58 10.40
C GLN A 41 -4.91 -4.16 10.94
N GLY A 42 -4.90 -3.15 10.08
CA GLY A 42 -4.87 -1.74 10.48
C GLY A 42 -3.56 -1.30 11.13
N ALA A 43 -2.43 -1.88 10.73
CA ALA A 43 -1.15 -1.63 11.39
C ALA A 43 -0.69 -0.18 11.21
N ALA A 44 -0.86 0.42 10.02
CA ALA A 44 -0.51 1.82 9.80
C ALA A 44 -1.43 2.75 10.62
N SER A 45 -2.73 2.44 10.62
CA SER A 45 -3.74 3.17 11.40
C SER A 45 -3.41 3.16 12.89
N PHE A 46 -3.00 2.01 13.42
CA PHE A 46 -2.57 1.87 14.80
C PHE A 46 -1.33 2.72 15.12
N ILE A 47 -0.30 2.66 14.27
CA ILE A 47 0.95 3.43 14.48
C ILE A 47 0.67 4.94 14.52
N LEU A 48 -0.21 5.43 13.66
CA LEU A 48 -0.63 6.84 13.62
C LEU A 48 -1.71 7.19 14.64
N ARG A 49 -2.09 6.25 15.52
CA ARG A 49 -3.09 6.44 16.58
C ARG A 49 -4.47 6.87 16.07
N ILE A 50 -4.79 6.53 14.82
CA ILE A 50 -6.09 6.81 14.20
C ILE A 50 -6.96 5.56 14.29
N LYS A 51 -8.17 5.74 14.82
CA LYS A 51 -9.16 4.66 14.90
C LYS A 51 -9.96 4.57 13.60
N PRO A 52 -10.12 3.36 13.01
CA PRO A 52 -11.09 3.13 11.95
C PRO A 52 -12.50 3.59 12.33
N ARG A 53 -13.29 4.07 11.37
CA ARG A 53 -14.71 4.35 11.62
C ARG A 53 -15.45 3.02 11.81
N VAL A 54 -16.13 2.87 12.95
CA VAL A 54 -16.90 1.66 13.30
C VAL A 54 -18.28 1.59 12.61
N LYS A 55 -18.69 2.61 11.85
CA LYS A 55 -20.04 2.66 11.25
C LYS A 55 -20.02 2.54 9.71
N GLY A 56 -20.41 1.38 9.19
CA GLY A 56 -21.00 1.25 7.85
C GLY A 56 -20.38 0.25 6.87
N GLY A 57 -19.14 -0.19 7.08
CA GLY A 57 -18.48 -1.14 6.17
C GLY A 57 -18.29 -0.64 4.72
N GLY A 58 -17.43 -1.33 3.99
CA GLY A 58 -16.83 -1.02 2.69
C GLY A 58 -17.77 -1.08 1.51
N GLU A 59 -19.03 -1.47 1.74
CA GLU A 59 -20.10 -1.16 0.81
C GLU A 59 -20.23 0.36 0.58
N GLY A 60 -19.89 1.19 1.57
CA GLY A 60 -19.84 2.65 1.44
C GLY A 60 -18.78 3.10 0.43
N LEU A 61 -17.54 2.63 0.59
CA LEU A 61 -16.36 3.04 -0.19
C LEU A 61 -16.53 2.86 -1.70
N VAL A 62 -17.30 1.84 -2.08
CA VAL A 62 -17.46 1.39 -3.46
C VAL A 62 -18.75 1.91 -4.10
N ARG A 63 -19.74 2.36 -3.30
CA ARG A 63 -21.07 2.81 -3.79
C ARG A 63 -21.23 4.32 -3.91
N ARG A 64 -20.40 5.18 -3.30
CA ARG A 64 -20.51 6.65 -3.46
C ARG A 64 -19.15 7.34 -3.49
N LYS A 65 -18.94 8.27 -4.44
CA LYS A 65 -17.76 9.17 -4.44
C LYS A 65 -17.58 9.85 -3.07
N SER A 66 -18.69 10.31 -2.49
CA SER A 66 -18.76 11.04 -1.22
C SER A 66 -18.38 10.23 0.04
N SER A 67 -17.97 8.97 -0.06
CA SER A 67 -17.59 8.15 1.11
C SER A 67 -16.09 8.06 1.34
N LEU A 68 -15.26 8.17 0.29
CA LEU A 68 -13.81 8.02 0.41
C LEU A 68 -13.21 9.24 1.12
N GLU A 69 -13.50 10.45 0.61
CA GLU A 69 -13.02 11.69 1.23
C GLU A 69 -13.55 11.83 2.68
N ALA A 70 -14.80 11.41 2.92
CA ALA A 70 -15.40 11.43 4.26
C ALA A 70 -14.77 10.41 5.24
N ALA A 71 -14.04 9.42 4.73
CA ALA A 71 -13.33 8.42 5.52
C ALA A 71 -11.90 8.85 5.87
N ILE A 72 -11.32 9.78 5.10
CA ILE A 72 -9.98 10.34 5.36
C ILE A 72 -9.96 11.07 6.72
N LYS A 73 -8.83 10.95 7.42
CA LYS A 73 -8.55 11.54 8.73
C LYS A 73 -7.23 12.27 8.71
N GLY A 74 -7.22 13.48 9.25
CA GLY A 74 -5.98 14.16 9.62
C GLY A 74 -5.20 13.36 10.65
N THR A 75 -3.89 13.38 10.52
CA THR A 75 -2.97 12.82 11.52
C THR A 75 -2.46 13.92 12.45
N ASP A 76 -1.59 13.57 13.40
CA ASP A 76 -0.88 14.54 14.24
C ASP A 76 0.21 15.33 13.49
N PHE A 77 0.39 15.08 12.18
CA PHE A 77 1.42 15.69 11.35
C PHE A 77 0.78 16.52 10.23
N ASP A 78 1.28 17.74 10.07
CA ASP A 78 0.86 18.63 8.99
C ASP A 78 1.11 17.98 7.61
N ASP A 79 0.21 18.24 6.67
CA ASP A 79 0.23 17.71 5.31
C ASP A 79 0.22 16.17 5.19
N LEU A 80 -0.05 15.45 6.30
CA LEU A 80 -0.22 14.01 6.30
C LEU A 80 -1.64 13.63 6.76
N ASP A 81 -2.39 13.11 5.81
CA ASP A 81 -3.68 12.46 6.05
C ASP A 81 -3.55 10.94 6.00
N LEU A 82 -4.51 10.27 6.64
CA LEU A 82 -4.66 8.82 6.63
C LEU A 82 -6.08 8.43 6.19
N LEU A 83 -6.16 7.54 5.23
CA LEU A 83 -7.34 6.71 5.00
C LEU A 83 -7.14 5.38 5.75
N PRO A 84 -7.80 5.20 6.92
CA PRO A 84 -7.54 4.06 7.78
C PRO A 84 -8.03 2.74 7.17
N ALA A 85 -7.52 1.64 7.71
CA ALA A 85 -8.00 0.31 7.38
C ALA A 85 -9.48 0.17 7.75
N ASP A 86 -10.27 -0.34 6.83
CA ASP A 86 -11.65 -0.73 7.10
C ASP A 86 -11.72 -2.26 7.10
N PHE A 87 -12.36 -2.85 8.11
CA PHE A 87 -12.53 -4.30 8.23
C PHE A 87 -13.21 -4.93 7.00
N SER A 88 -14.04 -4.14 6.33
CA SER A 88 -14.67 -4.50 5.07
C SER A 88 -13.75 -4.59 3.87
N TYR A 89 -12.48 -4.20 3.98
CA TYR A 89 -11.49 -4.48 2.94
C TYR A 89 -11.31 -5.98 2.72
N ARG A 90 -11.66 -6.83 3.71
CA ARG A 90 -11.81 -8.28 3.51
C ARG A 90 -12.84 -8.66 2.45
N ASN A 91 -13.89 -7.85 2.32
CA ASN A 91 -14.90 -8.00 1.28
C ASN A 91 -14.51 -7.25 0.01
N LEU A 92 -13.44 -6.46 0.00
CA LEU A 92 -12.99 -5.76 -1.20
C LEU A 92 -12.57 -6.78 -2.25
N ASP A 93 -11.84 -7.84 -1.87
CA ASP A 93 -11.54 -8.95 -2.79
C ASP A 93 -12.82 -9.55 -3.40
N LEU A 94 -13.87 -9.80 -2.61
CA LEU A 94 -15.16 -10.31 -3.10
C LEU A 94 -15.88 -9.31 -4.03
N LEU A 95 -15.84 -8.01 -3.69
CA LEU A 95 -16.42 -6.93 -4.51
C LEU A 95 -15.66 -6.72 -5.82
N LEU A 96 -14.36 -6.94 -5.80
CA LEU A 96 -13.49 -6.91 -6.97
C LEU A 96 -13.80 -8.11 -7.86
N ASP A 97 -13.85 -9.33 -7.32
CA ASP A 97 -14.16 -10.55 -8.06
C ASP A 97 -15.51 -10.49 -8.79
N ALA A 98 -16.54 -9.92 -8.15
CA ALA A 98 -17.86 -9.73 -8.75
C ALA A 98 -17.90 -8.70 -9.91
N ARG A 99 -16.83 -7.93 -10.14
CA ARG A 99 -16.78 -6.87 -11.16
C ARG A 99 -15.94 -7.27 -12.38
N LYS A 100 -16.52 -7.12 -13.57
CA LYS A 100 -15.74 -7.07 -14.82
C LYS A 100 -14.77 -5.86 -14.74
N ASN A 101 -13.46 -6.11 -14.62
CA ASN A 101 -12.36 -5.15 -14.42
C ASN A 101 -12.03 -4.77 -12.95
N SER A 102 -12.00 -5.76 -12.06
CA SER A 102 -11.49 -5.69 -10.68
C SER A 102 -10.17 -4.89 -10.53
N ILE A 103 -9.20 -5.18 -11.38
CA ILE A 103 -7.83 -4.65 -11.28
C ILE A 103 -7.78 -3.12 -11.43
N ALA A 104 -8.70 -2.52 -12.21
CA ALA A 104 -8.73 -1.07 -12.45
C ALA A 104 -9.45 -0.26 -11.36
N VAL A 105 -10.04 -0.92 -10.35
CA VAL A 105 -10.87 -0.25 -9.34
C VAL A 105 -10.06 0.75 -8.52
N LEU A 106 -8.90 0.38 -8.00
CA LEU A 106 -8.11 1.28 -7.16
C LEU A 106 -7.64 2.52 -7.94
N ARG A 107 -7.20 2.35 -9.20
CA ARG A 107 -6.84 3.48 -10.07
C ARG A 107 -8.01 4.47 -10.28
N ARG A 108 -9.26 3.97 -10.33
CA ARG A 108 -10.46 4.82 -10.41
C ARG A 108 -10.74 5.56 -9.10
N LEU A 109 -10.53 4.91 -7.95
CA LEU A 109 -10.70 5.52 -6.63
C LEU A 109 -9.65 6.60 -6.34
N LEU A 110 -8.40 6.41 -6.81
CA LEU A 110 -7.31 7.37 -6.61
C LEU A 110 -7.42 8.60 -7.49
N ARG A 111 -8.04 8.50 -8.68
CA ARG A 111 -8.13 9.61 -9.65
C ARG A 111 -8.68 10.93 -9.04
N PRO A 112 -9.82 10.96 -8.34
CA PRO A 112 -10.33 12.20 -7.74
C PRO A 112 -9.40 12.80 -6.68
N LEU A 113 -8.65 11.97 -5.94
CA LEU A 113 -7.75 12.41 -4.87
C LEU A 113 -6.54 13.20 -5.39
N SER A 114 -6.27 13.17 -6.70
CA SER A 114 -5.17 13.91 -7.32
C SER A 114 -5.30 15.43 -7.25
N VAL A 115 -6.49 15.94 -6.90
CA VAL A 115 -6.73 17.37 -6.67
C VAL A 115 -6.12 17.82 -5.33
N ASP A 116 -6.26 16.99 -4.31
CA ASP A 116 -5.91 17.33 -2.92
C ASP A 116 -4.52 16.83 -2.52
N TYR A 117 -4.02 15.77 -3.17
CA TYR A 117 -2.76 15.12 -2.78
C TYR A 117 -1.72 15.08 -3.90
N ASP A 118 -0.50 15.44 -3.52
CA ASP A 118 0.68 15.37 -4.38
C ASP A 118 1.32 13.97 -4.34
N THR A 119 1.22 13.29 -3.20
CA THR A 119 1.71 11.91 -2.98
C THR A 119 0.64 11.06 -2.30
N ILE A 120 0.45 9.84 -2.79
CA ILE A 120 -0.32 8.81 -2.09
C ILE A 120 0.58 7.62 -1.82
N VAL A 121 0.62 7.15 -0.57
CA VAL A 121 1.33 5.95 -0.15
C VAL A 121 0.31 4.87 0.22
N LEU A 122 0.42 3.69 -0.39
CA LEU A 122 -0.46 2.55 -0.15
C LEU A 122 0.28 1.50 0.71
N ASP A 123 -0.24 1.19 1.89
CA ASP A 123 0.25 0.07 2.73
C ASP A 123 -0.51 -1.21 2.39
N CYS A 124 0.08 -2.06 1.55
CA CYS A 124 -0.59 -3.28 1.08
C CYS A 124 -0.56 -4.41 2.12
N PRO A 125 -1.63 -5.22 2.18
CA PRO A 125 -1.61 -6.46 2.94
C PRO A 125 -0.54 -7.43 2.42
N PRO A 126 -0.06 -8.38 3.26
CA PRO A 126 0.78 -9.49 2.80
C PRO A 126 0.00 -10.44 1.86
N GLY A 127 0.74 -11.17 1.03
CA GLY A 127 0.20 -12.19 0.14
C GLY A 127 -0.10 -11.70 -1.28
N ILE A 128 -0.82 -12.55 -2.03
CA ILE A 128 -1.33 -12.26 -3.37
C ILE A 128 -2.86 -12.32 -3.27
N SER A 129 -3.50 -11.18 -3.49
CA SER A 129 -4.95 -10.99 -3.54
C SER A 129 -5.32 -10.00 -4.64
N LEU A 130 -6.62 -9.92 -4.99
CA LEU A 130 -7.12 -8.96 -5.99
C LEU A 130 -6.86 -7.52 -5.57
N VAL A 131 -6.90 -7.22 -4.26
CA VAL A 131 -6.48 -5.91 -3.73
C VAL A 131 -5.00 -5.66 -4.05
N SER A 132 -4.11 -6.61 -3.74
CA SER A 132 -2.69 -6.43 -4.00
C SER A 132 -2.37 -6.27 -5.49
N GLU A 133 -3.06 -6.99 -6.37
CA GLU A 133 -2.93 -6.83 -7.81
C GLU A 133 -3.46 -5.47 -8.25
N SER A 134 -4.64 -5.05 -7.78
CA SER A 134 -5.17 -3.71 -8.11
C SER A 134 -4.21 -2.59 -7.67
N VAL A 135 -3.48 -2.78 -6.56
CA VAL A 135 -2.41 -1.87 -6.16
C VAL A 135 -1.26 -1.85 -7.17
N MET A 136 -0.79 -3.01 -7.65
CA MET A 136 0.29 -3.06 -8.64
C MET A 136 -0.06 -2.30 -9.91
N TYR A 137 -1.31 -2.36 -10.36
CA TYR A 137 -1.77 -1.61 -11.55
C TYR A 137 -2.03 -0.12 -11.27
N ALA A 138 -2.28 0.25 -10.02
CA ALA A 138 -2.56 1.63 -9.63
C ALA A 138 -1.29 2.43 -9.28
N ALA A 139 -0.24 1.76 -8.80
CA ALA A 139 0.99 2.37 -8.33
C ALA A 139 1.89 2.83 -9.49
N ASP A 140 2.62 3.92 -9.26
CA ASP A 140 3.75 4.34 -10.09
C ASP A 140 5.02 3.58 -9.71
N THR A 141 5.21 3.33 -8.41
CA THR A 141 6.37 2.62 -7.86
C THR A 141 5.95 1.63 -6.79
N LEU A 142 6.43 0.38 -6.91
CA LEU A 142 6.36 -0.62 -5.85
C LEU A 142 7.63 -0.58 -5.02
N LEU A 143 7.48 -0.27 -3.73
CA LEU A 143 8.53 -0.28 -2.73
C LEU A 143 8.55 -1.66 -2.05
N ILE A 144 9.65 -2.39 -2.21
CA ILE A 144 9.69 -3.81 -1.86
C ILE A 144 10.75 -4.02 -0.77
N PRO A 145 10.37 -3.94 0.52
CA PRO A 145 11.27 -4.27 1.61
C PRO A 145 11.55 -5.77 1.64
N LEU A 146 12.83 -6.15 1.64
CA LEU A 146 13.30 -7.53 1.63
C LEU A 146 14.17 -7.81 2.85
N ILE A 147 13.88 -8.88 3.60
CA ILE A 147 14.85 -9.40 4.57
C ILE A 147 15.95 -10.14 3.79
N PRO A 148 17.26 -9.86 4.02
CA PRO A 148 18.38 -10.53 3.33
C PRO A 148 18.42 -12.05 3.54
N ALA A 149 17.66 -12.78 2.73
CA ALA A 149 17.53 -14.22 2.77
C ALA A 149 17.26 -14.76 1.37
N THR A 150 17.76 -15.97 1.08
CA THR A 150 17.61 -16.64 -0.22
C THR A 150 16.14 -16.72 -0.66
N LEU A 151 15.24 -17.13 0.24
CA LEU A 151 13.82 -17.19 -0.04
C LEU A 151 13.20 -15.81 -0.29
N SER A 152 13.77 -14.71 0.20
CA SER A 152 13.26 -13.37 -0.08
C SER A 152 13.64 -12.91 -1.48
N LEU A 153 14.86 -13.21 -1.93
CA LEU A 153 15.31 -12.95 -3.30
C LEU A 153 14.48 -13.74 -4.31
N ARG A 154 14.25 -15.04 -4.06
CA ARG A 154 13.38 -15.86 -4.92
C ARG A 154 11.96 -15.28 -5.04
N THR A 155 11.38 -14.82 -3.94
CA THR A 155 10.05 -14.18 -3.95
C THR A 155 10.06 -12.87 -4.74
N PHE A 156 11.16 -12.12 -4.69
CA PHE A 156 11.34 -10.90 -5.47
C PHE A 156 11.46 -11.20 -6.98
N ASP A 157 12.17 -12.25 -7.37
CA ASP A 157 12.25 -12.68 -8.78
C ASP A 157 10.85 -13.03 -9.31
N GLN A 158 10.07 -13.80 -8.56
CA GLN A 158 8.69 -14.16 -8.92
C GLN A 158 7.78 -12.93 -9.08
N LEU A 159 7.94 -11.93 -8.21
CA LEU A 159 7.21 -10.67 -8.33
C LEU A 159 7.65 -9.88 -9.57
N THR A 160 8.94 -9.89 -9.88
CA THR A 160 9.49 -9.23 -11.07
C THR A 160 8.93 -9.84 -12.34
N ASP A 161 8.86 -11.17 -12.41
CA ASP A 161 8.23 -11.89 -13.53
C ASP A 161 6.74 -11.55 -13.66
N PHE A 162 6.01 -11.55 -12.53
CA PHE A 162 4.59 -11.21 -12.51
C PHE A 162 4.33 -9.78 -13.03
N VAL A 163 5.08 -8.79 -12.53
CA VAL A 163 4.95 -7.39 -12.97
C VAL A 163 5.45 -7.23 -14.42
N GLY A 164 6.41 -8.04 -14.84
CA GLY A 164 6.89 -8.11 -16.23
C GLY A 164 5.81 -8.56 -17.21
N GLY A 165 4.86 -9.39 -16.77
CA GLY A 165 3.72 -9.85 -17.56
C GLY A 165 2.51 -8.91 -17.60
N ILE A 166 2.57 -7.74 -16.96
CA ILE A 166 1.49 -6.74 -17.02
C ILE A 166 1.59 -5.97 -18.35
N ASP A 167 0.58 -6.13 -19.21
CA ASP A 167 0.50 -5.46 -20.53
C ASP A 167 0.15 -3.96 -20.45
N ASP A 168 -0.44 -3.50 -19.34
CA ASP A 168 -0.73 -2.08 -19.09
C ASP A 168 0.50 -1.35 -18.51
N ARG A 169 0.35 -0.09 -18.13
CA ARG A 169 1.35 0.66 -17.37
C ARG A 169 1.73 -0.10 -16.09
N ARG A 170 2.91 -0.71 -16.12
CA ARG A 170 3.55 -1.37 -14.97
C ARG A 170 4.24 -0.37 -14.04
N PRO A 171 4.26 -0.64 -12.73
CA PRO A 171 5.00 0.17 -11.78
C PRO A 171 6.51 -0.08 -11.91
N SER A 172 7.32 0.91 -11.56
CA SER A 172 8.75 0.70 -11.34
C SER A 172 8.96 -0.11 -10.05
N LEU A 173 9.85 -1.09 -10.06
CA LEU A 173 10.20 -1.86 -8.86
C LEU A 173 11.39 -1.22 -8.14
N CYS A 174 11.22 -0.93 -6.86
CA CYS A 174 12.29 -0.41 -5.99
C CYS A 174 12.41 -1.36 -4.79
N ALA A 175 13.28 -2.35 -4.92
CA ALA A 175 13.60 -3.28 -3.84
C ALA A 175 14.73 -2.74 -2.98
N PHE A 176 14.62 -2.95 -1.67
CA PHE A 176 15.65 -2.57 -0.71
C PHE A 176 15.66 -3.55 0.46
N PHE A 177 16.82 -3.69 1.09
CA PHE A 177 16.94 -4.57 2.25
C PHE A 177 16.42 -3.90 3.51
N SER A 178 15.54 -4.60 4.22
CA SER A 178 15.03 -4.24 5.54
C SER A 178 15.57 -5.20 6.60
N MET A 179 15.58 -4.74 7.86
CA MET A 179 15.97 -5.57 9.01
C MET A 179 17.33 -6.28 8.84
N VAL A 180 18.31 -5.58 8.25
CA VAL A 180 19.64 -6.13 7.99
C VAL A 180 20.36 -6.37 9.32
N ASP A 181 20.69 -7.63 9.61
CA ASP A 181 21.53 -8.01 10.74
C ASP A 181 22.93 -8.40 10.26
N ARG A 182 23.87 -7.45 10.39
CA ARG A 182 25.28 -7.66 9.97
C ARG A 182 26.00 -8.74 10.77
N ARG A 183 25.45 -9.25 11.87
CA ARG A 183 26.05 -10.38 12.61
C ARG A 183 25.78 -11.71 11.91
N LYS A 184 24.71 -11.81 11.11
CA LYS A 184 24.36 -13.02 10.37
C LYS A 184 25.17 -13.11 9.08
N LYS A 185 25.88 -14.23 8.89
CA LYS A 185 26.65 -14.50 7.67
C LYS A 185 25.77 -14.36 6.42
N LEU A 186 24.59 -14.99 6.41
CA LEU A 186 23.66 -14.94 5.29
C LEU A 186 23.29 -13.51 4.87
N HIS A 187 23.10 -12.59 5.83
CA HIS A 187 22.76 -11.21 5.50
C HIS A 187 23.96 -10.47 4.88
N ARG A 188 25.18 -10.74 5.37
CA ARG A 188 26.40 -10.15 4.80
C ARG A 188 26.71 -10.68 3.40
N ASP A 189 26.34 -11.93 3.12
CA ASP A 189 26.58 -12.53 1.79
C ASP A 189 25.57 -12.03 0.74
N VAL A 190 24.43 -11.47 1.16
CA VAL A 190 23.33 -11.02 0.30
C VAL A 190 23.34 -9.50 0.05
N VAL A 191 23.85 -8.70 1.00
CA VAL A 191 23.91 -7.23 0.95
C VAL A 191 25.23 -6.77 0.35
#